data_AF-A0A370LRR6-F1
#
_entry.id   AF-A0A370LRR6-F1
#
_cell.length_a   1.000
_cell.length_b   1.000
_cell.length_c   1.000
_cell.angle_alpha   90.00
_cell.angle_beta   90.00
_cell.angle_gamma   90.00
#
_symmetry.space_group_name_H-M   'P 1'
#
loop_
_entity.id
_entity.type
_entity.pdbx_description
1 polymer ?
#
loop_
_entity_poly.entity_id
_entity_poly.type
_entity_poly.pdbx_seq_one_letter_code
_entity_poly.pdbx_strand_id
1 'polypeptide(L)'
;MKKKIGLMEVKEALKDGRFRDTLPLELRDGVAKYLQNPNCPCNMPFFRKLLTTAKKELREYFGSDSEINEEEVKEAMPSLSQKEVPIPEYEVNHTVINCHVNDLAKQLAQLPKNTPKQIALARYQDEITCVVSEYPPPRAMKRPMLN
;
A
#
# COMPACT_ATOMS: atom_id res chain seq x y z
N MET A 1 7.35 26.83 23.00
CA MET A 1 7.61 25.73 22.04
C MET A 1 6.40 25.60 21.14
N LYS A 2 6.57 25.68 19.82
CA LYS A 2 5.46 25.49 18.87
C LYS A 2 5.00 24.03 18.93
N LYS A 3 3.69 23.80 19.06
CA LYS A 3 3.14 22.45 19.01
C LYS A 3 3.12 21.99 17.56
N LYS A 4 3.73 20.85 17.27
CA LYS A 4 3.64 20.21 15.96
C LYS A 4 2.32 19.47 15.88
N ILE A 5 1.54 19.74 14.84
CA ILE A 5 0.34 18.97 14.55
C ILE A 5 0.76 17.79 13.67
N GLY A 6 0.72 16.59 14.24
CA GLY A 6 0.94 15.33 13.55
C GLY A 6 -0.38 14.67 13.15
N LEU A 7 -0.28 13.45 12.63
CA LEU A 7 -1.45 12.69 12.18
C LEU A 7 -2.39 12.29 13.33
N MET A 8 -1.84 12.08 14.54
CA MET A 8 -2.61 11.63 15.70
C MET A 8 -3.52 12.73 16.23
N GLU A 9 -3.02 13.96 16.34
CA GLU A 9 -3.79 15.13 16.76
C GLU A 9 -4.95 15.39 15.80
N VAL A 10 -4.71 15.25 14.49
CA VAL A 10 -5.75 15.41 13.46
C VAL A 10 -6.84 14.34 13.59
N LYS A 11 -6.46 13.09 13.88
CA LYS A 11 -7.43 12.00 14.12
C LYS A 11 -8.27 12.27 15.36
N GLU A 12 -7.68 12.83 16.42
CA GLU A 12 -8.41 13.22 17.62
C GLU A 12 -9.35 14.40 17.36
N ALA A 13 -8.89 15.44 16.67
CA ALA A 13 -9.72 16.58 16.29
C ALA A 13 -10.92 16.17 15.42
N LEU A 14 -10.75 15.22 14.50
CA LEU A 14 -11.83 14.70 13.66
C LEU A 14 -12.93 13.97 14.45
N LYS A 15 -12.66 13.54 15.68
CA LYS A 15 -13.70 12.99 16.57
C LYS A 15 -14.53 14.09 17.21
N ASP A 16 -13.96 15.29 17.38
CA ASP A 16 -14.70 16.44 17.91
C ASP A 16 -15.74 16.93 16.90
N GLY A 17 -16.97 17.17 17.36
CA GLY A 17 -18.04 17.75 16.53
C GLY A 17 -17.71 19.18 16.10
N ARG A 18 -17.12 19.98 17.00
CA ARG A 18 -16.85 21.40 16.77
C ARG A 18 -15.87 21.62 15.61
N PHE A 19 -14.84 20.78 15.53
CA PHE A 19 -13.88 20.82 14.43
C PHE A 19 -14.53 20.38 13.12
N ARG A 20 -15.38 19.35 13.15
CA ARG A 20 -16.07 18.87 11.93
C ARG A 20 -17.00 19.93 11.33
N ASP A 21 -17.61 20.74 12.17
CA ASP A 21 -18.53 21.80 11.72
C ASP A 21 -17.80 22.95 11.02
N THR A 22 -16.52 23.20 11.36
CA THR A 22 -15.70 24.24 10.72
C THR A 22 -15.03 23.79 9.43
N LEU A 23 -15.04 22.49 9.11
CA LEU A 23 -14.42 21.96 7.89
C LEU A 23 -15.20 22.36 6.62
N PRO A 24 -14.49 22.62 5.50
CA PRO A 24 -15.13 22.90 4.22
C PRO A 24 -15.99 21.72 3.72
N LEU A 25 -17.06 22.05 2.99
CA LEU A 25 -18.05 21.09 2.49
C LEU A 25 -17.43 19.92 1.72
N GLU A 26 -16.36 20.15 0.97
CA GLU A 26 -15.65 19.13 0.19
C GLU A 26 -15.03 18.00 1.02
N LEU A 27 -14.81 18.21 2.31
CA LEU A 27 -14.20 17.22 3.20
C LEU A 27 -15.24 16.42 3.98
N ARG A 28 -16.51 16.83 3.98
CA ARG A 28 -17.57 16.20 4.79
C ARG A 28 -17.77 14.72 4.45
N ASP A 29 -17.75 14.37 3.18
CA ASP A 29 -17.86 12.96 2.73
C ASP A 29 -16.69 12.11 3.24
N GLY A 30 -15.49 12.68 3.23
CA GLY A 30 -14.29 12.03 3.75
C GLY A 30 -14.35 11.84 5.26
N VAL A 31 -14.85 12.85 5.99
CA VAL A 31 -15.10 12.76 7.45
C VAL A 31 -16.11 11.67 7.76
N ALA A 32 -17.22 11.58 7.01
CA ALA A 32 -18.23 10.55 7.22
C ALA A 32 -17.66 9.13 7.04
N LYS A 33 -16.89 8.91 5.96
CA LYS A 33 -16.18 7.64 5.72
C LYS A 33 -15.15 7.32 6.82
N TYR A 34 -14.41 8.33 7.27
CA TYR A 34 -13.45 8.18 8.36
C TYR A 34 -14.13 7.76 9.66
N LEU A 35 -15.25 8.39 10.04
CA LEU A 35 -15.96 8.07 11.28
C LEU A 35 -16.52 6.64 11.31
N GLN A 36 -16.85 6.08 10.15
CA GLN A 36 -17.27 4.68 10.05
C GLN A 36 -16.10 3.72 10.32
N ASN A 37 -14.89 4.02 9.83
CA ASN A 37 -13.71 3.16 9.95
C ASN A 37 -12.43 3.97 10.22
N PRO A 38 -12.22 4.49 11.44
CA PRO A 38 -11.16 5.47 11.72
C PRO A 38 -9.74 4.90 11.61
N ASN A 39 -9.61 3.57 11.71
CA ASN A 39 -8.34 2.87 11.63
C ASN A 39 -8.05 2.30 10.23
N CYS A 40 -8.87 2.60 9.21
CA CYS A 40 -8.61 2.11 7.85
C CYS A 40 -7.39 2.78 7.22
N PRO A 41 -6.41 2.01 6.70
CA PRO A 41 -5.30 2.55 5.90
C PRO A 41 -5.78 3.31 4.65
N CYS A 42 -6.97 2.97 4.16
CA CYS A 42 -7.61 3.63 3.02
C CYS A 42 -7.92 5.12 3.23
N ASN A 43 -7.89 5.63 4.48
CA ASN A 43 -8.16 7.03 4.79
C ASN A 43 -6.96 7.96 4.57
N MET A 44 -5.77 7.43 4.24
CA MET A 44 -4.57 8.25 4.01
C MET A 44 -4.74 9.36 2.95
N PRO A 45 -5.38 9.12 1.79
CA PRO A 45 -5.66 10.17 0.82
C PRO A 45 -6.57 11.28 1.35
N PHE A 46 -7.50 10.92 2.24
CA PHE A 46 -8.38 11.89 2.89
C PHE A 46 -7.59 12.80 3.85
N PHE A 47 -6.74 12.23 4.71
CA PHE A 47 -5.90 13.04 5.59
C PHE A 47 -5.00 13.99 4.81
N ARG A 48 -4.47 13.56 3.65
CA ARG A 48 -3.71 14.43 2.75
C ARG A 48 -4.53 15.62 2.29
N LYS A 49 -5.74 15.36 1.74
CA LYS A 49 -6.64 16.42 1.26
C LYS A 49 -7.00 17.37 2.41
N LEU A 50 -7.24 16.83 3.60
CA LEU A 50 -7.58 17.62 4.79
C LEU A 50 -6.42 18.52 5.23
N LEU A 51 -5.19 17.98 5.32
CA LEU A 51 -3.99 18.74 5.70
C LEU A 51 -3.57 19.79 4.66
N THR A 52 -3.93 19.60 3.38
CA THR A 52 -3.66 20.61 2.34
C THR A 52 -4.76 21.67 2.24
N THR A 53 -6.03 21.26 2.32
CA THR A 53 -7.18 22.13 2.06
C THR A 53 -7.65 22.86 3.31
N ALA A 54 -7.62 22.21 4.48
CA ALA A 54 -8.12 22.75 5.74
C ALA A 54 -7.02 23.31 6.67
N LYS A 55 -5.94 23.86 6.10
CA LYS A 55 -4.80 24.39 6.90
C LYS A 55 -5.22 25.52 7.83
N LYS A 56 -6.16 26.36 7.39
CA LYS A 56 -6.61 27.54 8.14
C LYS A 56 -7.42 27.09 9.36
N GLU A 57 -8.34 26.18 9.15
CA GLU A 57 -9.25 25.57 10.12
C GLU A 57 -8.45 24.79 11.17
N LEU A 58 -7.41 24.04 10.75
CA LEU A 58 -6.49 23.37 11.66
C LEU A 58 -5.73 24.36 12.56
N ARG A 59 -5.23 25.48 12.00
CA ARG A 59 -4.56 26.52 12.80
C ARG A 59 -5.52 27.23 13.75
N GLU A 60 -6.75 27.48 13.33
CA GLU A 60 -7.77 28.11 14.16
C GLU A 60 -8.18 27.18 15.33
N TYR A 61 -8.30 25.89 15.06
CA TYR A 61 -8.68 24.90 16.08
C TYR A 61 -7.58 24.60 17.10
N PHE A 62 -6.33 24.41 16.65
CA PHE A 62 -5.20 24.09 17.54
C PHE A 62 -4.50 25.33 18.11
N GLY A 63 -4.80 26.52 17.58
CA GLY A 63 -4.20 27.80 17.94
C GLY A 63 -3.10 28.25 16.96
N SER A 64 -2.93 29.57 16.86
CA SER A 64 -2.07 30.24 15.87
C SER A 64 -0.59 29.84 15.91
N ASP A 65 -0.11 29.31 17.04
CA ASP A 65 1.29 28.90 17.23
C ASP A 65 1.60 27.48 16.75
N SER A 66 0.61 26.82 16.15
CA SER A 66 0.72 25.44 15.71
C SER A 66 1.33 25.34 14.31
N GLU A 67 2.38 24.55 14.17
CA GLU A 67 2.99 24.23 12.87
C GLU A 67 2.56 22.84 12.42
N ILE A 68 2.04 22.77 11.19
CA ILE A 68 1.72 21.50 10.54
C ILE A 68 3.04 20.86 10.13
N ASN A 69 3.29 19.64 10.58
CA ASN A 69 4.50 18.91 10.23
C ASN A 69 4.41 18.38 8.78
N GLU A 70 4.67 19.25 7.80
CA GLU A 70 4.54 18.90 6.38
C GLU A 70 5.48 17.76 5.96
N GLU A 71 6.59 17.55 6.67
CA GLU A 71 7.53 16.45 6.43
C GLU A 71 6.91 15.10 6.77
N GLU A 72 6.21 15.00 7.90
CA GLU A 72 5.54 13.76 8.32
C GLU A 72 4.38 13.40 7.39
N VAL A 73 3.71 14.40 6.80
CA VAL A 73 2.69 14.20 5.76
C VAL A 73 3.31 13.65 4.46
N LYS A 74 4.55 14.07 4.15
CA LYS A 74 5.30 13.54 2.99
C LYS A 74 5.86 12.15 3.27
N GLU A 75 6.38 11.88 4.47
CA GLU A 75 6.98 10.59 4.84
C GLU A 75 5.96 9.48 5.10
N ALA A 76 4.80 9.80 5.67
CA ALA A 76 3.68 8.86 5.82
C ALA A 76 3.08 8.42 4.46
N MET A 77 3.53 9.05 3.37
CA MET A 77 3.34 8.57 2.01
C MET A 77 4.68 8.08 1.43
N PRO A 78 4.96 6.77 1.41
CA PRO A 78 5.62 6.26 0.22
C PRO A 78 4.75 6.67 -0.95
N SER A 79 5.27 7.51 -1.83
CA SER A 79 4.57 8.00 -3.01
C SER A 79 3.94 6.82 -3.75
N LEU A 80 2.62 6.65 -3.64
CA LEU A 80 1.85 5.80 -4.55
C LEU A 80 1.85 6.38 -5.98
N SER A 81 2.44 7.56 -6.19
CA SER A 81 3.01 7.91 -7.48
C SER A 81 4.32 7.15 -7.66
N GLN A 82 4.23 5.95 -8.23
CA GLN A 82 5.25 5.43 -9.14
C GLN A 82 6.69 5.70 -8.70
N LYS A 83 7.09 5.28 -7.49
CA LYS A 83 8.28 4.45 -7.54
C LYS A 83 7.78 3.22 -8.25
N GLU A 84 7.94 3.20 -9.57
CA GLU A 84 8.40 1.99 -10.21
C GLU A 84 9.54 1.54 -9.30
N VAL A 85 9.22 0.70 -8.31
CA VAL A 85 10.11 -0.41 -8.02
C VAL A 85 10.44 -0.85 -9.43
N PRO A 86 11.70 -0.76 -9.89
CA PRO A 86 12.04 -1.34 -11.17
C PRO A 86 11.57 -2.78 -11.00
N ILE A 87 10.37 -3.07 -11.51
CA ILE A 87 9.87 -4.41 -11.71
C ILE A 87 10.96 -4.85 -12.65
N PRO A 88 11.91 -5.65 -12.18
CA PRO A 88 12.99 -5.99 -13.07
C PRO A 88 12.27 -6.58 -14.27
N GLU A 89 12.63 -6.15 -15.47
CA GLU A 89 12.03 -6.60 -16.73
C GLU A 89 12.37 -8.09 -16.95
N TYR A 90 12.13 -8.92 -15.94
CA TYR A 90 11.98 -10.33 -16.07
C TYR A 90 10.54 -10.53 -16.51
N GLU A 91 10.38 -11.04 -17.72
CA GLU A 91 9.14 -11.68 -18.14
C GLU A 91 8.97 -12.90 -17.23
N VAL A 92 8.10 -12.80 -16.21
CA VAL A 92 7.72 -13.97 -15.43
C VAL A 92 6.84 -14.83 -16.32
N ASN A 93 7.32 -16.02 -16.66
CA ASN A 93 6.49 -16.97 -17.39
C ASN A 93 5.50 -17.58 -16.42
N HIS A 94 4.22 -17.26 -16.61
CA HIS A 94 3.12 -17.82 -15.84
C HIS A 94 2.51 -19.01 -16.57
N THR A 95 2.49 -20.17 -15.91
CA THR A 95 1.81 -21.37 -16.40
C THR A 95 0.69 -21.73 -15.43
N VAL A 96 -0.53 -21.87 -15.95
CA VAL A 96 -1.69 -22.29 -15.17
C VAL A 96 -1.97 -23.76 -15.45
N ILE A 97 -1.95 -24.59 -14.40
CA ILE A 97 -2.20 -26.02 -14.47
C ILE A 97 -3.51 -26.29 -13.72
N ASN A 98 -4.53 -26.72 -14.46
CA ASN A 98 -5.77 -27.23 -13.88
C ASN A 98 -5.74 -28.76 -13.96
N CYS A 99 -5.82 -29.44 -12.83
CA CYS A 99 -5.78 -30.90 -12.80
C CYS A 99 -6.53 -31.46 -11.59
N HIS A 100 -6.84 -32.75 -11.65
CA HIS A 100 -7.35 -33.50 -10.50
C HIS A 100 -6.24 -33.65 -9.45
N VAL A 101 -6.60 -33.72 -8.16
CA VAL A 101 -5.64 -33.82 -7.04
C VAL A 101 -4.62 -34.96 -7.20
N ASN A 102 -5.05 -36.09 -7.77
CA ASN A 102 -4.20 -37.26 -8.00
C ASN A 102 -3.16 -37.07 -9.11
N ASP A 103 -3.37 -36.12 -10.02
CA ASP A 103 -2.48 -35.87 -11.16
C ASP A 103 -1.51 -34.71 -10.93
N LEU A 104 -1.73 -33.91 -9.88
CA LEU A 104 -0.88 -32.78 -9.54
C LEU A 104 0.60 -33.16 -9.44
N ALA A 105 0.91 -34.28 -8.77
CA ALA A 105 2.30 -34.74 -8.62
C ALA A 105 2.96 -35.06 -9.97
N LYS A 106 2.21 -35.64 -10.91
CA LYS A 106 2.70 -35.93 -12.26
C LYS A 106 2.92 -34.65 -13.06
N GLN A 107 2.00 -33.69 -12.96
CA GLN A 107 2.10 -32.40 -13.65
C GLN A 107 3.28 -31.58 -13.12
N LEU A 108 3.47 -31.52 -11.80
CA LEU A 108 4.60 -30.82 -11.18
C LEU A 108 5.96 -31.46 -11.52
N ALA A 109 6.00 -32.78 -11.72
CA ALA A 109 7.22 -33.49 -12.12
C ALA A 109 7.69 -33.17 -13.55
N GLN A 110 6.78 -32.70 -14.42
CA GLN A 110 7.11 -32.30 -15.80
C GLN A 110 7.75 -30.91 -15.89
N LEU A 111 7.72 -30.13 -14.80
CA LEU A 111 8.27 -28.79 -14.78
C LEU A 111 9.81 -28.79 -14.80
N PRO A 112 10.45 -27.82 -15.49
CA PRO A 112 11.91 -27.79 -15.68
C PRO A 112 12.66 -27.56 -14.36
N LYS A 113 13.46 -28.51 -13.86
CA LYS A 113 14.06 -28.44 -12.51
C LYS A 113 15.12 -27.33 -12.30
N ASN A 114 15.55 -26.67 -13.36
CA ASN A 114 16.72 -25.77 -13.35
C ASN A 114 16.37 -24.30 -13.08
N THR A 115 15.09 -23.95 -12.94
CA THR A 115 14.64 -22.58 -12.67
C THR A 115 13.98 -22.46 -11.30
N PRO A 116 14.23 -21.37 -10.55
CA PRO A 116 13.47 -21.07 -9.35
C PRO A 116 12.01 -20.77 -9.73
N LYS A 117 11.08 -21.46 -9.06
CA LYS A 117 9.64 -21.29 -9.30
C LYS A 117 8.92 -20.91 -8.04
N GLN A 118 7.96 -20.01 -8.17
CA GLN A 118 6.97 -19.75 -7.14
C GLN A 118 5.66 -20.41 -7.56
N ILE A 119 5.00 -21.07 -6.62
CA ILE A 119 3.75 -21.79 -6.88
C ILE A 119 2.67 -21.24 -5.97
N ALA A 120 1.52 -20.91 -6.56
CA ALA A 120 0.29 -20.60 -5.83
C ALA A 120 -0.78 -21.66 -6.18
N LEU A 121 -1.49 -22.15 -5.18
CA LEU A 121 -2.47 -23.22 -5.32
C LEU A 121 -3.84 -22.75 -4.84
N ALA A 122 -4.86 -23.09 -5.60
CA ALA A 122 -6.26 -23.03 -5.21
C ALA A 122 -6.89 -24.41 -5.42
N ARG A 123 -7.67 -24.88 -4.46
CA ARG A 123 -8.36 -26.18 -4.54
C ARG A 123 -9.86 -25.97 -4.39
N TYR A 124 -10.63 -26.68 -5.22
CA TYR A 124 -12.07 -26.79 -5.08
C TYR A 124 -12.48 -28.25 -5.30
N GLN A 125 -13.08 -28.89 -4.29
CA GLN A 125 -13.40 -30.32 -4.30
C GLN A 125 -12.16 -31.18 -4.66
N ASP A 126 -12.21 -31.91 -5.77
CA ASP A 126 -11.12 -32.77 -6.25
C ASP A 126 -10.28 -32.15 -7.37
N GLU A 127 -10.58 -30.89 -7.71
CA GLU A 127 -9.83 -30.11 -8.69
C GLU A 127 -8.88 -29.12 -8.02
N ILE A 128 -7.72 -28.94 -8.65
CA ILE A 128 -6.67 -28.02 -8.22
C ILE A 128 -6.28 -27.13 -9.40
N THR A 129 -6.29 -25.83 -9.15
CA THR A 129 -5.67 -24.81 -10.01
C THR A 129 -4.33 -24.42 -9.40
N CYS A 130 -3.27 -24.64 -10.15
CA CYS A 130 -1.90 -24.32 -9.78
C CYS A 130 -1.38 -23.23 -10.72
N VAL A 131 -0.92 -22.11 -10.17
CA VAL A 131 -0.22 -21.06 -10.92
C VAL A 131 1.26 -21.19 -10.61
N VAL A 132 2.05 -21.46 -11.64
CA VAL A 132 3.51 -21.58 -11.57
C VAL A 132 4.10 -20.33 -12.21
N SER A 133 4.88 -19.61 -11.43
CA SER A 133 5.64 -18.43 -11.86
C SER A 133 7.10 -18.80 -11.95
N GLU A 134 7.67 -18.78 -13.16
CA GLU A 134 9.08 -19.05 -13.39
C GLU A 134 9.88 -17.75 -13.45
N TYR A 135 10.93 -17.67 -12.64
CA TYR A 135 11.84 -16.53 -12.64
C TYR A 135 13.10 -16.88 -13.43
N PRO A 136 13.61 -15.96 -14.27
CA PRO A 136 14.90 -16.15 -14.89
C PRO A 136 15.98 -16.28 -13.81
N PRO A 137 17.02 -17.10 -14.03
CA PRO A 137 18.13 -17.16 -13.10
C PRO A 137 18.71 -15.76 -12.92
N PRO A 138 19.11 -15.37 -11.70
CA PRO A 138 19.76 -14.08 -11.49
C PRO A 138 20.97 -14.03 -12.43
N ARG A 139 20.99 -13.05 -13.35
CA ARG A 139 22.16 -12.83 -14.20
C ARG A 139 23.36 -12.75 -13.27
N ALA A 140 24.35 -13.62 -13.47
CA ALA A 140 25.57 -13.61 -12.68
C ALA A 140 26.13 -12.18 -12.75
N MET A 141 25.98 -11.41 -11.67
CA MET A 141 26.60 -10.10 -11.58
C MET A 141 28.09 -10.36 -11.71
N LYS A 142 28.67 -9.98 -12.86
CA LYS A 142 30.12 -9.95 -13.02
C LYS A 142 30.63 -9.07 -11.89
N ARG A 143 31.21 -9.68 -10.85
CA ARG A 143 31.86 -8.92 -9.78
C ARG A 143 32.86 -8.00 -10.48
N PRO A 144 32.80 -6.67 -10.27
CA PRO A 144 33.87 -5.83 -10.75
C PRO A 144 35.15 -6.34 -10.09
N MET A 145 36.11 -6.77 -10.90
CA MET A 145 37.45 -7.05 -10.40
C MET A 145 38.00 -5.71 -9.91
N LEU A 146 38.18 -5.59 -8.60
CA LEU A 146 38.95 -4.50 -8.02
C LEU A 146 40.40 -4.72 -8.47
N ASN A 147 40.86 -3.90 -9.42
CA ASN A 147 42.28 -3.79 -9.77
C ASN A 147 43.00 -2.94 -8.73
#